data_AF-E3I5V8-F1
#
_entry.id   AF-E3I5V8-F1
#
_cell.length_a   1.000
_cell.length_b   1.000
_cell.length_c   1.000
_cell.angle_alpha   90.00
_cell.angle_beta   90.00
_cell.angle_gamma   90.00
#
_symmetry.space_group_name_H-M   'P 1'
#
loop_
_entity.id
_entity.type
_entity.pdbx_description
1 polymer ?
#
loop_
_entity_poly.entity_id
_entity_poly.type
_entity_poly.pdbx_seq_one_letter_code
_entity_poly.pdbx_strand_id
1 'polypeptide(L)'
;MTIKGNDARLPPQANPRCLRPILPVEVVAGYVASRRDGCPQAEALDALAEFSLAEPALIDAIEARLVAEDSGVLRAAQPTSATWPETRRALALKALGAAEAAKGLRARADLGAVALRTLYGLEMRTVSPSRGEVRCELLRQILLALGDRFTIHLLRPQRSFSFDPMSRRIYLAFAGLDSGTVLEADAALLSCAFKGPAGTLAELSATLIRGALKAGDNGAAETKGAFRLDGFADSVRKLALHLETRPYTGRVAIAQVYDAGLAAGLALGTLDEFKQHLAEAAREGLLDLERYDIAGPLDPSLKERSRLRLGRDERHFIVNQWM
;
A
#
# COMPACT_ATOMS: atom_id res chain seq x y z
N MET A 1 -5.36 -3.63 -38.83
CA MET A 1 -4.65 -2.42 -38.36
C MET A 1 -3.72 -2.86 -37.25
N THR A 2 -2.44 -3.03 -37.56
CA THR A 2 -1.39 -3.36 -36.59
C THR A 2 -0.84 -2.05 -36.05
N ILE A 3 -1.22 -1.69 -34.83
CA ILE A 3 -0.71 -0.50 -34.14
C ILE A 3 0.68 -0.86 -33.62
N LYS A 4 1.73 -0.30 -34.25
CA LYS A 4 3.11 -0.40 -33.76
C LYS A 4 3.43 0.80 -32.86
N GLY A 5 3.85 0.45 -31.65
CA GLY A 5 4.84 1.07 -30.76
C GLY A 5 5.13 2.57 -30.82
N ASN A 6 4.96 3.17 -29.64
CA ASN A 6 5.54 4.41 -29.12
C ASN A 6 4.74 5.70 -29.38
N ASP A 7 4.23 6.26 -28.28
CA ASP A 7 3.67 7.62 -28.09
C ASP A 7 2.17 7.88 -28.26
N ALA A 8 1.33 6.85 -28.22
CA ALA A 8 -0.09 7.01 -27.87
C ALA A 8 -0.40 6.27 -26.57
N ARG A 9 -0.68 7.00 -25.48
CA ARG A 9 -1.08 6.43 -24.18
C ARG A 9 -2.42 5.69 -24.32
N LEU A 10 -2.35 4.43 -24.69
CA LEU A 10 -3.35 3.38 -24.56
C LEU A 10 -2.68 2.21 -23.84
N PRO A 11 -3.11 1.75 -22.65
CA PRO A 11 -4.17 2.24 -21.75
C PRO A 11 -3.73 2.47 -20.29
N PRO A 12 -4.64 2.77 -19.31
CA PRO A 12 -4.31 2.58 -17.89
C PRO A 12 -3.85 1.14 -17.67
N GLN A 13 -2.60 0.99 -17.27
CA GLN A 13 -2.06 -0.31 -16.91
C GLN A 13 -2.57 -0.68 -15.53
N ALA A 14 -2.97 -1.94 -15.36
CA ALA A 14 -3.32 -2.44 -14.04
C ALA A 14 -2.14 -2.25 -13.09
N ASN A 15 -2.39 -1.64 -11.94
CA ASN A 15 -1.38 -1.40 -10.94
C ASN A 15 -1.67 -2.28 -9.70
N PRO A 16 -1.01 -3.44 -9.56
CA PRO A 16 -1.18 -4.29 -8.39
C PRO A 16 -0.65 -3.65 -7.10
N ARG A 17 0.11 -2.55 -7.17
CA ARG A 17 0.50 -1.76 -5.97
C ARG A 17 -0.68 -1.06 -5.30
N CYS A 18 -1.85 -1.02 -5.94
CA CYS A 18 -3.08 -0.52 -5.32
C CYS A 18 -3.62 -1.47 -4.24
N LEU A 19 -3.07 -2.69 -4.11
CA LEU A 19 -3.48 -3.61 -3.05
C LEU A 19 -2.98 -3.14 -1.68
N ARG A 20 -3.86 -3.25 -0.68
CA ARG A 20 -3.54 -3.11 0.72
C ARG A 20 -2.95 -4.42 1.26
N PRO A 21 -1.90 -4.35 2.08
CA PRO A 21 -1.31 -5.55 2.66
C PRO A 21 -2.31 -6.26 3.58
N ILE A 22 -2.26 -7.58 3.58
CA ILE A 22 -2.94 -8.46 4.52
C ILE A 22 -1.86 -9.23 5.26
N LEU A 23 -2.01 -9.39 6.57
CA LEU A 23 -1.06 -10.15 7.36
C LEU A 23 -1.42 -11.64 7.36
N PRO A 24 -0.41 -12.55 7.34
CA PRO A 24 -0.66 -13.99 7.43
C PRO A 24 -1.54 -14.39 8.62
N VAL A 25 -1.35 -13.72 9.76
CA VAL A 25 -2.14 -13.93 11.00
C VAL A 25 -3.64 -13.72 10.78
N GLU A 26 -4.03 -12.81 9.90
CA GLU A 26 -5.44 -12.49 9.62
C GLU A 26 -6.08 -13.57 8.74
N VAL A 27 -5.30 -14.19 7.87
CA VAL A 27 -5.76 -15.32 7.04
C VAL A 27 -6.01 -16.55 7.90
N VAL A 28 -5.08 -16.85 8.83
CA VAL A 28 -5.23 -17.95 9.79
C VAL A 28 -6.44 -17.72 10.68
N ALA A 29 -6.52 -16.55 11.32
CA ALA A 29 -7.62 -16.21 12.21
C ALA A 29 -8.98 -16.29 11.48
N GLY A 30 -9.04 -15.80 10.24
CA GLY A 30 -10.24 -15.91 9.41
C GLY A 30 -10.65 -17.36 9.11
N TYR A 31 -9.71 -18.23 8.75
CA TYR A 31 -10.01 -19.63 8.48
C TYR A 31 -10.56 -20.35 9.71
N VAL A 32 -9.87 -20.23 10.85
CA VAL A 32 -10.29 -20.86 12.10
C VAL A 32 -11.66 -20.31 12.54
N ALA A 33 -11.90 -19.01 12.39
CA ALA A 33 -13.16 -18.39 12.76
C ALA A 33 -14.36 -18.87 11.93
N SER A 34 -14.13 -19.35 10.70
CA SER A 34 -15.16 -19.94 9.85
C SER A 34 -15.56 -21.38 10.27
N ARG A 35 -14.81 -21.99 11.19
CA ARG A 35 -15.06 -23.34 11.70
C ARG A 35 -15.82 -23.27 13.03
N ARG A 36 -17.10 -23.62 12.99
CA ARG A 36 -18.02 -23.55 14.14
C ARG A 36 -17.51 -24.29 15.38
N ASP A 37 -16.98 -25.50 15.19
CA ASP A 37 -16.57 -26.39 16.29
C ASP A 37 -15.04 -26.36 16.53
N GLY A 38 -14.33 -25.46 15.84
CA GLY A 38 -12.87 -25.49 15.71
C GLY A 38 -12.39 -26.48 14.66
N CYS A 39 -11.07 -26.55 14.46
CA CYS A 39 -10.45 -27.51 13.55
C CYS A 39 -9.08 -27.98 14.07
N PRO A 40 -8.64 -29.21 13.74
CA PRO A 40 -7.29 -29.67 14.06
C PRO A 40 -6.22 -28.80 13.38
N GLN A 41 -5.06 -28.69 14.03
CA GLN A 41 -3.93 -27.91 13.49
C GLN A 41 -3.49 -28.39 12.11
N ALA A 42 -3.35 -29.70 11.89
CA ALA A 42 -2.93 -30.26 10.60
C ALA A 42 -3.88 -29.86 9.46
N GLU A 43 -5.20 -29.92 9.68
CA GLU A 43 -6.18 -29.50 8.67
C GLU A 43 -6.07 -28.01 8.35
N ALA A 44 -5.81 -27.17 9.37
CA ALA A 44 -5.62 -25.75 9.16
C ALA A 44 -4.36 -25.44 8.35
N LEU A 45 -3.25 -26.10 8.67
CA LEU A 45 -1.99 -25.92 7.96
C LEU A 45 -2.12 -26.30 6.47
N ASP A 46 -2.74 -27.45 6.18
CA ASP A 46 -2.96 -27.91 4.81
C ASP A 46 -3.86 -26.96 4.02
N ALA A 47 -4.96 -26.50 4.62
CA ALA A 47 -5.91 -25.60 3.94
C ALA A 47 -5.35 -24.18 3.69
N LEU A 48 -4.36 -23.76 4.47
CA LEU A 48 -3.77 -22.43 4.45
C LEU A 48 -2.45 -22.35 3.68
N ALA A 49 -1.82 -23.49 3.39
CA ALA A 49 -0.55 -23.58 2.66
C ALA A 49 -0.59 -22.88 1.29
N GLU A 50 -1.76 -22.72 0.67
CA GLU A 50 -1.94 -21.98 -0.58
C GLU A 50 -1.63 -20.47 -0.46
N PHE A 51 -1.79 -19.88 0.72
CA PHE A 51 -1.72 -18.43 0.92
C PHE A 51 -0.45 -17.97 1.61
N SER A 52 -0.03 -18.66 2.66
CA SER A 52 1.06 -18.23 3.51
C SER A 52 1.82 -19.40 4.14
N LEU A 53 2.96 -19.08 4.77
CA LEU A 53 3.60 -19.98 5.73
C LEU A 53 2.71 -20.07 6.98
N ALA A 54 1.79 -21.05 6.96
CA ALA A 54 0.69 -21.14 7.91
C ALA A 54 1.15 -21.41 9.35
N GLU A 55 2.26 -22.12 9.56
CA GLU A 55 2.74 -22.51 10.88
C GLU A 55 3.25 -21.30 11.71
N PRO A 56 4.18 -20.45 11.21
CA PRO A 56 4.54 -19.21 11.91
C PRO A 56 3.33 -18.29 12.13
N ALA A 57 2.48 -18.15 11.12
CA ALA A 57 1.29 -17.30 11.20
C ALA A 57 0.26 -17.79 12.23
N LEU A 58 0.20 -19.10 12.47
CA LEU A 58 -0.65 -19.70 13.49
C LEU A 58 -0.10 -19.41 14.89
N ILE A 59 1.22 -19.56 15.09
CA ILE A 59 1.89 -19.19 16.34
C ILE A 59 1.59 -17.72 16.66
N ASP A 60 1.80 -16.83 15.69
CA ASP A 60 1.49 -15.40 15.83
C ASP A 60 0.01 -15.15 16.17
N ALA A 61 -0.91 -15.93 15.58
CA ALA A 61 -2.35 -15.78 15.84
C ALA A 61 -2.74 -16.21 17.25
N ILE A 62 -2.07 -17.23 17.78
CA ILE A 62 -2.23 -17.70 19.16
C ILE A 62 -1.66 -16.67 20.13
N GLU A 63 -0.45 -16.17 19.88
CA GLU A 63 0.18 -15.13 20.71
C GLU A 63 -0.63 -13.84 20.73
N ALA A 64 -1.18 -13.43 19.57
CA ALA A 64 -2.07 -12.28 19.44
C ALA A 64 -3.49 -12.53 20.02
N ARG A 65 -3.76 -13.71 20.58
CA ARG A 65 -5.06 -14.13 21.14
C ARG A 65 -6.22 -14.02 20.15
N LEU A 66 -5.94 -14.19 18.86
CA LEU A 66 -6.95 -14.28 17.80
C LEU A 66 -7.47 -15.71 17.65
N VAL A 67 -6.60 -16.68 17.92
CA VAL A 67 -6.90 -18.11 17.97
C VAL A 67 -6.50 -18.65 19.34
N ALA A 68 -7.28 -19.57 19.87
CA ALA A 68 -6.98 -20.36 21.06
C ALA A 68 -6.78 -21.81 20.63
N GLU A 69 -5.81 -22.48 21.24
CA GLU A 69 -5.59 -23.92 21.07
C GLU A 69 -5.99 -24.64 22.35
N ASP A 70 -6.88 -25.62 22.23
CA ASP A 70 -7.26 -26.51 23.32
C ASP A 70 -7.20 -27.95 22.84
N SER A 71 -6.33 -28.74 23.48
CA SER A 71 -6.20 -30.18 23.23
C SER A 71 -5.96 -30.54 21.75
N GLY A 72 -5.17 -29.71 21.04
CA GLY A 72 -4.86 -29.87 19.60
C GLY A 72 -5.94 -29.38 18.63
N VAL A 73 -7.01 -28.75 19.14
CA VAL A 73 -8.08 -28.14 18.35
C VAL A 73 -7.98 -26.61 18.42
N LEU A 74 -7.90 -25.98 17.25
CA LEU A 74 -7.86 -24.53 17.11
C LEU A 74 -9.28 -23.95 17.13
N ARG A 75 -9.49 -22.88 17.88
CA ARG A 75 -10.75 -22.15 18.00
C ARG A 75 -10.50 -20.65 17.91
N ALA A 76 -11.32 -19.92 17.16
CA ALA A 76 -11.19 -18.48 17.12
C ALA A 76 -11.68 -17.84 18.43
N ALA A 77 -11.04 -16.75 18.84
CA ALA A 77 -11.46 -15.98 20.01
C ALA A 77 -12.88 -15.39 19.85
N GLN A 78 -13.34 -15.23 18.61
CA GLN A 78 -14.71 -14.87 18.29
C GLN A 78 -15.30 -15.84 17.25
N PRO A 79 -16.50 -16.39 17.50
CA PRO A 79 -17.19 -17.20 16.51
C PRO A 79 -17.70 -16.30 15.38
N THR A 80 -17.44 -16.69 14.13
CA THR A 80 -18.09 -16.08 12.96
C THR A 80 -19.12 -17.06 12.39
N SER A 81 -20.23 -16.54 11.89
CA SER A 81 -21.24 -17.35 11.21
C SER A 81 -20.94 -17.58 9.72
N ALA A 82 -19.82 -17.07 9.22
CA ALA A 82 -19.46 -17.08 7.80
C ALA A 82 -18.72 -18.36 7.42
N THR A 83 -18.95 -18.83 6.19
CA THR A 83 -18.20 -19.94 5.61
C THR A 83 -16.81 -19.50 5.17
N TRP A 84 -15.88 -20.45 4.98
CA TRP A 84 -14.53 -20.12 4.53
C TRP A 84 -14.51 -19.37 3.17
N PRO A 85 -15.30 -19.74 2.15
CA PRO A 85 -15.40 -18.95 0.92
C PRO A 85 -15.82 -17.49 1.14
N GLU A 86 -16.75 -17.23 2.07
CA GLU A 86 -17.19 -15.87 2.41
C GLU A 86 -16.09 -15.09 3.13
N THR A 87 -15.35 -15.76 4.01
CA THR A 87 -14.20 -15.17 4.71
C THR A 87 -13.06 -14.84 3.74
N ARG A 88 -12.72 -15.74 2.80
CA ARG A 88 -11.76 -15.47 1.72
C ARG A 88 -12.18 -14.25 0.90
N ARG A 89 -13.46 -14.14 0.56
CA ARG A 89 -13.98 -12.97 -0.16
C ARG A 89 -13.85 -11.69 0.67
N ALA A 90 -14.13 -11.73 1.96
CA ALA A 90 -13.97 -10.58 2.86
C ALA A 90 -12.51 -10.12 2.94
N LEU A 91 -11.57 -11.07 3.07
CA LEU A 91 -10.13 -10.78 3.00
C LEU A 91 -9.76 -10.17 1.64
N ALA A 92 -10.23 -10.73 0.52
CA ALA A 92 -9.96 -10.15 -0.80
C ALA A 92 -10.51 -8.72 -0.97
N LEU A 93 -11.69 -8.40 -0.41
CA LEU A 93 -12.21 -7.04 -0.38
C LEU A 93 -11.37 -6.11 0.50
N LYS A 94 -10.86 -6.61 1.63
CA LYS A 94 -9.92 -5.89 2.48
C LYS A 94 -8.61 -5.58 1.75
N ALA A 95 -8.07 -6.54 0.98
CA ALA A 95 -6.91 -6.32 0.12
C ALA A 95 -7.13 -5.20 -0.91
N LEU A 96 -8.38 -4.97 -1.32
CA LEU A 96 -8.73 -3.88 -2.25
C LEU A 96 -8.98 -2.53 -1.52
N GLY A 97 -8.84 -2.48 -0.19
CA GLY A 97 -9.09 -1.29 0.61
C GLY A 97 -10.58 -0.99 0.85
N ALA A 98 -11.48 -1.94 0.61
CA ALA A 98 -12.93 -1.77 0.78
C ALA A 98 -13.40 -1.96 2.25
N ALA A 99 -12.65 -1.38 3.21
CA ALA A 99 -12.68 -1.71 4.63
C ALA A 99 -13.97 -1.38 5.41
N GLU A 100 -14.98 -0.73 4.79
CA GLU A 100 -16.25 -0.40 5.47
C GLU A 100 -17.36 -1.47 5.36
N ALA A 101 -17.05 -2.67 4.85
CA ALA A 101 -18.01 -3.78 4.84
C ALA A 101 -18.11 -4.54 6.18
N ALA A 102 -17.34 -4.16 7.21
CA ALA A 102 -17.29 -4.84 8.51
C ALA A 102 -18.50 -4.57 9.44
N LYS A 103 -19.38 -3.60 9.12
CA LYS A 103 -20.62 -3.32 9.87
C LYS A 103 -21.87 -3.64 9.06
N GLY A 104 -22.02 -4.89 8.63
CA GLY A 104 -23.30 -5.41 8.15
C GLY A 104 -23.78 -4.92 6.78
N LEU A 105 -22.94 -4.22 5.99
CA LEU A 105 -23.28 -3.79 4.64
C LEU A 105 -22.37 -4.44 3.58
N ARG A 106 -22.93 -5.55 3.05
CA ARG A 106 -22.73 -6.23 1.77
C ARG A 106 -21.45 -7.06 1.58
N ALA A 107 -21.55 -8.31 2.03
CA ALA A 107 -21.05 -9.51 1.34
C ALA A 107 -21.56 -9.66 -0.14
N ARG A 108 -22.29 -8.66 -0.66
CA ARG A 108 -22.84 -8.59 -2.03
C ARG A 108 -22.05 -7.68 -2.98
N ALA A 109 -21.00 -6.99 -2.52
CA ALA A 109 -20.18 -6.18 -3.42
C ALA A 109 -19.52 -7.06 -4.49
N ASP A 110 -19.66 -6.69 -5.77
CA ASP A 110 -19.12 -7.49 -6.87
C ASP A 110 -17.60 -7.41 -6.87
N LEU A 111 -16.95 -8.46 -6.37
CA LEU A 111 -15.50 -8.48 -6.16
C LEU A 111 -14.73 -8.15 -7.45
N GLY A 112 -15.21 -8.65 -8.60
CA GLY A 112 -14.60 -8.36 -9.90
C GLY A 112 -14.69 -6.89 -10.27
N ALA A 113 -15.84 -6.24 -10.02
CA ALA A 113 -16.02 -4.82 -10.26
C ALA A 113 -15.13 -3.97 -9.35
N VAL A 114 -15.07 -4.30 -8.05
CA VAL A 114 -14.18 -3.59 -7.10
C VAL A 114 -12.71 -3.79 -7.49
N ALA A 115 -12.31 -5.02 -7.86
CA ALA A 115 -10.95 -5.31 -8.28
C ALA A 115 -10.55 -4.50 -9.53
N LEU A 116 -11.39 -4.52 -10.57
CA LEU A 116 -11.16 -3.73 -11.79
C LEU A 116 -11.09 -2.23 -11.48
N ARG A 117 -11.99 -1.69 -10.66
CA ARG A 117 -11.94 -0.28 -10.23
C ARG A 117 -10.60 0.05 -9.57
N THR A 118 -10.20 -0.72 -8.57
CA THR A 118 -9.00 -0.45 -7.77
C THR A 118 -7.73 -0.60 -8.59
N LEU A 119 -7.61 -1.66 -9.39
CA LEU A 119 -6.39 -1.96 -10.15
C LEU A 119 -6.16 -0.99 -11.30
N TYR A 120 -7.23 -0.54 -11.97
CA TYR A 120 -7.13 0.39 -13.09
C TYR A 120 -7.31 1.85 -12.66
N GLY A 121 -7.36 2.13 -11.34
CA GLY A 121 -7.40 3.49 -10.80
C GLY A 121 -8.63 4.29 -11.23
N LEU A 122 -9.80 3.65 -11.34
CA LEU A 122 -11.00 4.32 -11.85
C LEU A 122 -11.58 5.26 -10.79
N GLU A 123 -11.59 6.56 -11.10
CA GLU A 123 -12.16 7.62 -10.28
C GLU A 123 -13.69 7.57 -10.27
N MET A 124 -14.23 6.70 -9.42
CA MET A 124 -15.67 6.51 -9.26
C MET A 124 -16.11 6.97 -7.87
N ARG A 125 -17.24 7.70 -7.82
CA ARG A 125 -17.86 8.17 -6.56
C ARG A 125 -18.37 7.01 -5.69
N THR A 126 -18.82 5.93 -6.32
CA THR A 126 -19.36 4.75 -5.62
C THR A 126 -18.23 3.87 -5.11
N VAL A 127 -18.24 3.58 -3.79
CA VAL A 127 -17.22 2.71 -3.15
C VAL A 127 -17.31 1.26 -3.64
N SER A 128 -18.53 0.78 -3.88
CA SER A 128 -18.82 -0.58 -4.37
C SER A 128 -19.61 -0.51 -5.68
N PRO A 129 -18.96 -0.23 -6.82
CA PRO A 129 -19.64 -0.07 -8.09
C PRO A 129 -20.19 -1.41 -8.60
N SER A 130 -21.22 -1.34 -9.43
CA SER A 130 -21.70 -2.48 -10.22
C SER A 130 -20.75 -2.79 -11.38
N ARG A 131 -20.80 -4.02 -11.92
CA ARG A 131 -20.07 -4.38 -13.15
C ARG A 131 -20.35 -3.43 -14.31
N GLY A 132 -21.63 -3.04 -14.46
CA GLY A 132 -22.04 -2.13 -15.52
C GLY A 132 -21.31 -0.79 -15.43
N GLU A 133 -21.29 -0.18 -14.24
CA GLU A 133 -20.62 1.11 -14.01
C GLU A 133 -19.11 1.03 -14.27
N VAL A 134 -18.44 -0.03 -13.80
CA VAL A 134 -17.00 -0.22 -14.00
C VAL A 134 -16.65 -0.43 -15.47
N ARG A 135 -17.41 -1.26 -16.18
CA ARG A 135 -17.21 -1.50 -17.61
C ARG A 135 -17.40 -0.24 -18.44
N CYS A 136 -18.41 0.57 -18.11
CA CYS A 136 -18.64 1.83 -18.79
C CYS A 136 -17.47 2.79 -18.57
N GLU A 137 -16.95 2.89 -17.34
CA GLU A 137 -15.81 3.77 -17.06
C GLU A 137 -14.51 3.26 -17.71
N LEU A 138 -14.25 1.95 -17.71
CA LEU A 138 -13.13 1.36 -18.43
C LEU A 138 -13.22 1.67 -19.93
N LEU A 139 -14.38 1.43 -20.54
CA LEU A 139 -14.59 1.74 -21.95
C LEU A 139 -14.40 3.25 -22.21
N ARG A 140 -14.88 4.11 -21.32
CA ARG A 140 -14.66 5.57 -21.39
C ARG A 140 -13.18 5.92 -21.42
N GLN A 141 -12.38 5.34 -20.51
CA GLN A 141 -10.93 5.54 -20.45
C GLN A 141 -10.22 5.01 -21.70
N ILE A 142 -10.64 3.86 -22.24
CA ILE A 142 -10.13 3.29 -23.49
C ILE A 142 -10.42 4.23 -24.67
N LEU A 143 -11.65 4.71 -24.79
CA LEU A 143 -12.06 5.61 -25.87
C LEU A 143 -11.36 6.96 -25.79
N LEU A 144 -11.19 7.53 -24.59
CA LEU A 144 -10.39 8.74 -24.35
C LEU A 144 -8.96 8.55 -24.83
N ALA A 145 -8.36 7.43 -24.50
CA ALA A 145 -7.00 7.08 -24.89
C ALA A 145 -6.87 6.85 -26.42
N LEU A 146 -7.93 6.41 -27.11
CA LEU A 146 -7.99 6.27 -28.57
C LEU A 146 -8.14 7.60 -29.32
N GLY A 147 -8.39 8.71 -28.61
CA GLY A 147 -8.35 10.08 -29.13
C GLY A 147 -9.69 10.68 -29.53
N ASP A 148 -9.64 11.94 -29.99
CA ASP A 148 -10.80 12.84 -30.14
C ASP A 148 -11.90 12.32 -31.06
N ARG A 149 -11.60 11.38 -31.96
CA ARG A 149 -12.59 10.77 -32.87
C ARG A 149 -13.70 10.03 -32.13
N PHE A 150 -13.49 9.68 -30.87
CA PHE A 150 -14.47 8.99 -30.03
C PHE A 150 -15.15 9.90 -28.99
N THR A 151 -14.83 11.20 -28.94
CA THR A 151 -15.40 12.13 -27.94
C THR A 151 -16.91 12.27 -28.02
N ILE A 152 -17.51 12.13 -29.21
CA ILE A 152 -18.97 12.12 -29.39
C ILE A 152 -19.65 11.01 -28.58
N HIS A 153 -18.97 9.86 -28.40
CA HIS A 153 -19.48 8.75 -27.59
C HIS A 153 -19.36 9.02 -26.08
N LEU A 154 -18.47 9.92 -25.66
CA LEU A 154 -18.24 10.30 -24.26
C LEU A 154 -19.30 11.28 -23.73
N LEU A 155 -20.06 11.93 -24.62
CA LEU A 155 -21.16 12.84 -24.26
C LEU A 155 -22.44 12.11 -23.83
N ARG A 156 -22.53 10.78 -24.03
CA ARG A 156 -23.69 9.99 -23.61
C ARG A 156 -23.65 9.75 -22.10
N PRO A 157 -24.82 9.73 -21.41
CA PRO A 157 -24.87 9.40 -19.99
C PRO A 157 -24.26 8.01 -19.72
N GLN A 158 -23.43 7.88 -18.68
CA GLN A 158 -22.71 6.64 -18.35
C GLN A 158 -23.63 5.41 -18.16
N ARG A 159 -24.90 5.61 -17.78
CA ARG A 159 -25.88 4.53 -17.60
C ARG A 159 -26.51 4.03 -18.91
N SER A 160 -26.16 4.64 -20.04
CA SER A 160 -26.77 4.39 -21.35
C SER A 160 -25.90 3.58 -22.31
N PHE A 161 -24.69 3.19 -21.90
CA PHE A 161 -23.83 2.34 -22.74
C PHE A 161 -24.41 0.93 -22.80
N SER A 162 -25.26 0.66 -23.79
CA SER A 162 -25.38 -0.70 -24.29
C SER A 162 -24.03 -1.07 -24.89
N PHE A 163 -23.50 -2.24 -24.54
CA PHE A 163 -22.34 -2.81 -25.22
C PHE A 163 -22.80 -3.24 -26.63
N ASP A 164 -22.96 -2.25 -27.50
CA ASP A 164 -23.19 -2.48 -28.92
C ASP A 164 -22.01 -3.30 -29.52
N PRO A 165 -22.18 -3.90 -30.71
CA PRO A 165 -21.16 -4.77 -31.29
C PRO A 165 -19.77 -4.12 -31.43
N MET A 166 -19.70 -2.80 -31.65
CA MET A 166 -18.44 -2.07 -31.77
C MET A 166 -17.78 -1.85 -30.41
N SER A 167 -18.53 -1.34 -29.43
CA SER A 167 -18.07 -1.15 -28.05
C SER A 167 -17.56 -2.46 -27.45
N ARG A 168 -18.25 -3.56 -27.69
CA ARG A 168 -17.83 -4.92 -27.30
C ARG A 168 -16.51 -5.32 -27.95
N ARG A 169 -16.36 -5.09 -29.26
CA ARG A 169 -15.11 -5.41 -29.98
C ARG A 169 -13.92 -4.63 -29.46
N ILE A 170 -14.09 -3.34 -29.18
CA ILE A 170 -13.04 -2.50 -28.61
C ILE A 170 -12.62 -3.05 -27.23
N TYR A 171 -13.59 -3.39 -26.38
CA TYR A 171 -13.32 -3.92 -25.05
C TYR A 171 -12.67 -5.30 -25.05
N LEU A 172 -13.08 -6.20 -25.96
CA LEU A 172 -12.45 -7.50 -26.15
C LEU A 172 -11.00 -7.36 -26.63
N ALA A 173 -10.78 -6.54 -27.66
CA ALA A 173 -9.45 -6.29 -28.20
C ALA A 173 -8.51 -5.70 -27.14
N PHE A 174 -9.03 -4.82 -26.30
CA PHE A 174 -8.30 -4.28 -25.14
C PHE A 174 -7.91 -5.37 -24.13
N ALA A 175 -8.80 -6.34 -23.87
CA ALA A 175 -8.51 -7.50 -23.04
C ALA A 175 -7.60 -8.54 -23.73
N GLY A 176 -7.14 -8.29 -24.95
CA GLY A 176 -6.32 -9.21 -25.73
C GLY A 176 -7.11 -10.37 -26.35
N LEU A 177 -8.42 -10.21 -26.53
CA LEU A 177 -9.32 -11.22 -27.08
C LEU A 177 -9.83 -10.83 -28.47
N ASP A 178 -9.77 -11.75 -29.43
CA ASP A 178 -10.31 -11.54 -30.79
C ASP A 178 -11.83 -11.73 -30.86
N SER A 179 -12.38 -12.54 -29.94
CA SER A 179 -13.82 -12.79 -29.80
C SER A 179 -14.13 -13.25 -28.36
N GLY A 180 -15.41 -13.31 -28.00
CA GLY A 180 -15.83 -13.74 -26.67
C GLY A 180 -16.84 -12.83 -26.00
N THR A 181 -17.19 -13.11 -24.76
CA THR A 181 -18.15 -12.33 -23.96
C THR A 181 -17.44 -11.21 -23.17
N VAL A 182 -18.19 -10.18 -22.75
CA VAL A 182 -17.64 -9.12 -21.88
C VAL A 182 -17.21 -9.68 -20.52
N LEU A 183 -17.82 -10.79 -20.06
CA LEU A 183 -17.40 -11.50 -18.86
C LEU A 183 -16.04 -12.16 -19.03
N GLU A 184 -15.78 -12.79 -20.17
CA GLU A 184 -14.46 -13.34 -20.51
C GLU A 184 -13.39 -12.24 -20.60
N ALA A 185 -13.74 -11.07 -21.15
CA ALA A 185 -12.86 -9.90 -21.15
C ALA A 185 -12.49 -9.45 -19.73
N ASP A 186 -13.46 -9.32 -18.83
CA ASP A 186 -13.20 -8.95 -17.43
C ASP A 186 -12.26 -9.96 -16.74
N ALA A 187 -12.50 -11.25 -16.95
CA ALA A 187 -11.65 -12.31 -16.40
C ALA A 187 -10.23 -12.24 -16.98
N ALA A 188 -10.08 -12.03 -18.30
CA ALA A 188 -8.78 -11.87 -18.96
C ALA A 188 -8.02 -10.66 -18.43
N LEU A 189 -8.69 -9.52 -18.22
CA LEU A 189 -8.08 -8.32 -17.65
C LEU A 189 -7.58 -8.52 -16.23
N LEU A 190 -8.35 -9.21 -15.38
CA LEU A 190 -7.95 -9.54 -14.02
C LEU A 190 -6.80 -10.56 -14.01
N SER A 191 -6.87 -11.58 -14.85
CA SER A 191 -5.81 -12.59 -14.98
C SER A 191 -4.49 -11.98 -15.46
N CYS A 192 -4.56 -11.07 -16.44
CA CYS A 192 -3.41 -10.33 -16.93
C CYS A 192 -2.79 -9.44 -15.84
N ALA A 193 -3.63 -8.69 -15.11
CA ALA A 193 -3.18 -7.79 -14.04
C ALA A 193 -2.37 -8.51 -12.94
N PHE A 194 -2.76 -9.74 -12.60
CA PHE A 194 -2.11 -10.51 -11.53
C PHE A 194 -1.13 -11.58 -12.01
N LYS A 195 -1.01 -11.79 -13.33
CA LYS A 195 -0.26 -12.91 -13.93
C LYS A 195 -0.69 -14.26 -13.34
N GLY A 196 -2.00 -14.46 -13.18
CA GLY A 196 -2.55 -15.65 -12.51
C GLY A 196 -4.02 -15.92 -12.87
N PRO A 197 -4.59 -17.03 -12.39
CA PRO A 197 -5.98 -17.36 -12.66
C PRO A 197 -6.93 -16.41 -11.93
N ALA A 198 -7.95 -15.94 -12.65
CA ALA A 198 -9.04 -15.09 -12.14
C ALA A 198 -10.37 -15.39 -12.87
N GLY A 199 -10.51 -16.60 -13.42
CA GLY A 199 -11.69 -17.01 -14.17
C GLY A 199 -12.88 -17.31 -13.27
N THR A 200 -12.62 -17.75 -12.04
CA THR A 200 -13.64 -17.97 -11.00
C THR A 200 -13.53 -16.98 -9.84
N LEU A 201 -14.61 -16.81 -9.08
CA LEU A 201 -14.59 -15.96 -7.87
C LEU A 201 -13.59 -16.47 -6.82
N ALA A 202 -13.45 -17.80 -6.70
CA ALA A 202 -12.51 -18.43 -5.79
C ALA A 202 -11.06 -18.14 -6.19
N GLU A 203 -10.73 -18.32 -7.48
CA GLU A 203 -9.43 -18.00 -8.05
C GLU A 203 -9.09 -16.51 -7.89
N LEU A 204 -10.04 -15.62 -8.20
CA LEU A 204 -9.85 -14.18 -8.04
C LEU A 204 -9.56 -13.82 -6.58
N SER A 205 -10.35 -14.34 -5.64
CA SER A 205 -10.14 -14.10 -4.21
C SER A 205 -8.77 -14.58 -3.76
N ALA A 206 -8.37 -15.79 -4.20
CA ALA A 206 -7.09 -16.38 -3.86
C ALA A 206 -5.91 -15.57 -4.42
N THR A 207 -6.01 -15.14 -5.68
CA THR A 207 -5.01 -14.33 -6.36
C THR A 207 -4.86 -12.95 -5.73
N LEU A 208 -5.95 -12.31 -5.31
CA LEU A 208 -5.93 -11.05 -4.58
C LEU A 208 -5.25 -11.17 -3.21
N ILE A 209 -5.56 -12.22 -2.45
CA ILE A 209 -4.94 -12.48 -1.14
C ILE A 209 -3.42 -12.70 -1.31
N ARG A 210 -3.00 -13.52 -2.28
CA ARG A 210 -1.57 -13.71 -2.59
C ARG A 210 -0.87 -12.41 -2.98
N GLY A 211 -1.53 -11.59 -3.81
CA GLY A 211 -1.01 -10.27 -4.20
C GLY A 211 -0.83 -9.34 -3.00
N ALA A 212 -1.80 -9.32 -2.09
CA ALA A 212 -1.76 -8.52 -0.87
C ALA A 212 -0.70 -9.00 0.13
N LEU A 213 -0.49 -10.31 0.27
CA LEU A 213 0.59 -10.86 1.11
C LEU A 213 1.97 -10.43 0.59
N LYS A 214 2.19 -10.53 -0.73
CA LYS A 214 3.42 -10.02 -1.37
C LYS A 214 3.57 -8.51 -1.21
N ALA A 215 2.48 -7.75 -1.25
CA ALA A 215 2.49 -6.32 -0.97
C ALA A 215 2.81 -6.04 0.51
N GLY A 216 2.46 -6.94 1.44
CA GLY A 216 2.89 -6.91 2.84
C GLY A 216 4.39 -7.13 2.99
N ASP A 217 4.96 -8.12 2.31
CA ASP A 217 6.41 -8.37 2.33
C ASP A 217 7.19 -7.20 1.73
N ASN A 218 6.71 -6.66 0.61
CA ASN A 218 7.28 -5.46 0.00
C ASN A 218 7.00 -4.19 0.82
N GLY A 219 5.88 -4.13 1.53
CA GLY A 219 5.52 -3.04 2.44
C GLY A 219 6.32 -3.06 3.73
N ALA A 220 6.71 -4.24 4.22
CA ALA A 220 7.70 -4.40 5.29
C ALA A 220 9.10 -4.03 4.80
N ALA A 221 9.40 -4.27 3.52
CA ALA A 221 10.58 -3.74 2.84
C ALA A 221 10.49 -2.25 2.49
N GLU A 222 9.30 -1.63 2.39
CA GLU A 222 9.09 -0.20 2.09
C GLU A 222 8.84 0.65 3.35
N THR A 223 8.45 0.04 4.47
CA THR A 223 8.55 0.62 5.83
C THR A 223 9.95 0.46 6.40
N LYS A 224 10.73 -0.49 5.88
CA LYS A 224 12.18 -0.36 5.72
C LYS A 224 12.52 0.30 4.40
N GLY A 225 11.81 1.37 4.01
CA GLY A 225 12.27 2.23 2.93
C GLY A 225 13.71 2.56 3.30
N ALA A 226 14.65 1.91 2.59
CA ALA A 226 16.03 1.79 3.03
C ALA A 226 16.42 3.18 3.47
N PHE A 227 16.68 3.37 4.76
CA PHE A 227 17.00 4.68 5.30
C PHE A 227 18.19 5.16 4.47
N ARG A 228 17.90 5.98 3.46
CA ARG A 228 18.88 6.44 2.50
C ARG A 228 19.41 7.68 3.16
N LEU A 229 20.58 7.48 3.77
CA LEU A 229 21.31 8.49 4.48
C LEU A 229 21.41 9.80 3.68
N ASP A 230 21.59 9.69 2.36
CA ASP A 230 21.57 10.81 1.41
C ASP A 230 20.24 11.60 1.42
N GLY A 231 19.10 10.92 1.33
CA GLY A 231 17.78 11.56 1.29
C GLY A 231 17.39 12.17 2.63
N PHE A 232 17.84 11.56 3.73
CA PHE A 232 17.74 12.13 5.07
C PHE A 232 18.59 13.40 5.19
N ALA A 233 19.87 13.35 4.79
CA ALA A 233 20.78 14.49 4.83
C ALA A 233 20.25 15.67 3.99
N ASP A 234 19.74 15.42 2.79
CA ASP A 234 19.13 16.45 1.92
C ASP A 234 17.93 17.11 2.58
N SER A 235 17.08 16.33 3.24
CA SER A 235 15.89 16.84 3.94
C SER A 235 16.29 17.71 5.14
N VAL A 236 17.31 17.27 5.90
CA VAL A 236 17.87 18.01 7.03
C VAL A 236 18.52 19.32 6.56
N ARG A 237 19.29 19.32 5.46
CA ARG A 237 19.86 20.55 4.87
C ARG A 237 18.76 21.53 4.44
N LYS A 238 17.73 21.04 3.75
CA LYS A 238 16.58 21.87 3.33
C LYS A 238 15.86 22.51 4.51
N LEU A 239 15.69 21.78 5.61
CA LEU A 239 15.12 22.35 6.83
C LEU A 239 16.07 23.38 7.46
N ALA A 240 17.35 23.04 7.58
CA ALA A 240 18.35 23.92 8.18
C ALA A 240 18.47 25.25 7.42
N LEU A 241 18.35 25.26 6.09
CA LEU A 241 18.35 26.46 5.23
C LEU A 241 17.34 27.53 5.66
N HIS A 242 16.22 27.13 6.24
CA HIS A 242 15.14 28.03 6.63
C HIS A 242 15.11 28.34 8.14
N LEU A 243 16.11 27.87 8.90
CA LEU A 243 16.19 28.03 10.34
C LEU A 243 17.43 28.84 10.73
N GLU A 244 17.32 29.57 11.83
CA GLU A 244 18.42 30.37 12.40
C GLU A 244 18.42 30.24 13.92
N THR A 245 19.55 29.84 14.51
CA THR A 245 19.73 29.85 15.96
C THR A 245 20.50 31.11 16.36
N ARG A 246 19.81 32.19 16.73
CA ARG A 246 20.50 33.40 17.21
C ARG A 246 21.30 33.14 18.50
N PRO A 247 22.50 33.72 18.68
CA PRO A 247 23.23 34.63 17.78
C PRO A 247 24.12 33.94 16.72
N TYR A 248 24.00 32.64 16.53
CA TYR A 248 24.86 31.82 15.68
C TYR A 248 24.41 31.86 14.21
N THR A 249 24.85 32.87 13.47
CA THR A 249 24.58 32.98 12.02
C THR A 249 25.23 31.82 11.25
N GLY A 250 24.50 31.23 10.30
CA GLY A 250 24.97 30.10 9.48
C GLY A 250 24.93 28.74 10.17
N ARG A 251 24.46 28.67 11.43
CA ARG A 251 24.41 27.45 12.25
C ARG A 251 23.02 27.26 12.83
N VAL A 252 22.58 26.00 12.90
CA VAL A 252 21.28 25.65 13.48
C VAL A 252 21.44 24.56 14.52
N ALA A 253 20.86 24.75 15.70
CA ALA A 253 20.84 23.77 16.77
C ALA A 253 20.09 22.49 16.32
N ILE A 254 20.68 21.32 16.59
CA ILE A 254 20.14 20.03 16.14
C ILE A 254 18.68 19.83 16.61
N ALA A 255 18.37 20.22 17.85
CA ALA A 255 17.02 20.07 18.39
C ALA A 255 15.99 20.98 17.69
N GLN A 256 16.39 22.16 17.19
CA GLN A 256 15.49 23.04 16.43
C GLN A 256 15.15 22.45 15.06
N VAL A 257 16.11 21.79 14.41
CA VAL A 257 15.85 21.11 13.13
C VAL A 257 14.91 19.93 13.33
N TYR A 258 15.07 19.19 14.42
CA TYR A 258 14.14 18.12 14.79
C TYR A 258 12.72 18.66 15.04
N ASP A 259 12.59 19.69 15.87
CA ASP A 259 11.29 20.29 16.20
C ASP A 259 10.58 20.85 14.95
N ALA A 260 11.34 21.50 14.05
CA ALA A 260 10.82 22.00 12.77
C ALA A 260 10.43 20.87 11.81
N GLY A 261 11.19 19.77 11.78
CA GLY A 261 10.88 18.62 10.95
C GLY A 261 9.60 17.90 11.39
N LEU A 262 9.38 17.79 12.71
CA LEU A 262 8.11 17.30 13.25
C LEU A 262 6.94 18.22 12.88
N ALA A 263 7.13 19.55 12.98
CA ALA A 263 6.11 20.52 12.58
C ALA A 263 5.79 20.46 11.07
N ALA A 264 6.77 20.09 10.24
CA ALA A 264 6.60 19.87 8.79
C ALA A 264 6.00 18.48 8.45
N GLY A 265 5.69 17.65 9.44
CA GLY A 265 5.10 16.32 9.25
C GLY A 265 6.07 15.25 8.76
N LEU A 266 7.38 15.44 8.95
CA LEU A 266 8.39 14.44 8.56
C LEU A 266 8.46 13.31 9.61
N ALA A 267 8.57 12.07 9.14
CA ALA A 267 8.77 10.90 9.99
C ALA A 267 10.25 10.81 10.42
N LEU A 268 10.65 11.61 11.40
CA LEU A 268 12.03 11.66 11.92
C LEU A 268 12.31 10.68 13.06
N GLY A 269 11.31 9.92 13.51
CA GLY A 269 11.43 9.02 14.66
C GLY A 269 11.55 9.78 15.98
N THR A 270 12.22 9.18 16.95
CA THR A 270 12.58 9.81 18.22
C THR A 270 13.78 10.75 18.05
N LEU A 271 13.97 11.68 18.99
CA LEU A 271 15.13 12.59 18.96
C LEU A 271 16.47 11.84 19.00
N ASP A 272 16.53 10.70 19.70
CA ASP A 272 17.75 9.90 19.79
C ASP A 272 18.03 9.13 18.49
N GLU A 273 17.00 8.61 17.82
CA GLU A 273 17.13 8.00 16.49
C GLU A 273 17.54 9.05 15.45
N PHE A 274 16.93 10.23 15.48
CA PHE A 274 17.32 11.37 14.63
C PHE A 274 18.79 11.74 14.81
N LYS A 275 19.26 11.77 16.06
CA LYS A 275 20.68 12.02 16.40
C LYS A 275 21.61 10.94 15.87
N GLN A 276 21.23 9.66 15.98
CA GLN A 276 22.04 8.54 15.45
C GLN A 276 22.21 8.67 13.94
N HIS A 277 21.11 8.90 13.22
CA HIS A 277 21.10 9.13 11.78
C HIS A 277 21.93 10.36 11.38
N LEU A 278 21.87 11.44 12.16
CA LEU A 278 22.68 12.64 11.94
C LEU A 278 24.17 12.37 12.12
N ALA A 279 24.54 11.56 13.12
CA ALA A 279 25.93 11.16 13.35
C ALA A 279 26.46 10.27 12.23
N GLU A 280 25.64 9.37 11.70
CA GLU A 280 25.99 8.55 10.53
C GLU A 280 26.20 9.44 9.29
N ALA A 281 25.31 10.40 9.05
CA ALA A 281 25.42 11.30 7.90
C ALA A 281 26.65 12.19 7.97
N ALA A 282 27.04 12.60 9.17
CA ALA A 282 28.30 13.30 9.37
C ALA A 282 29.53 12.42 9.13
N ARG A 283 29.51 11.13 9.50
CA ARG A 283 30.61 10.19 9.22
C ARG A 283 30.79 9.94 7.73
N GLU A 284 29.70 9.93 6.97
CA GLU A 284 29.72 9.77 5.51
C GLU A 284 30.01 11.07 4.75
N GLY A 285 30.21 12.20 5.45
CA GLY A 285 30.49 13.50 4.83
C GLY A 285 29.27 14.15 4.15
N LEU A 286 28.07 13.67 4.46
CA LEU A 286 26.80 14.18 3.92
C LEU A 286 26.24 15.36 4.74
N LEU A 287 26.73 15.60 5.95
CA LEU A 287 26.36 16.74 6.79
C LEU A 287 27.55 17.24 7.60
N ASP A 288 27.65 18.56 7.70
CA ASP A 288 28.68 19.21 8.50
C ASP A 288 28.13 19.56 9.89
N LEU A 289 28.77 19.02 10.92
CA LEU A 289 28.40 19.23 12.32
C LEU A 289 29.49 19.97 13.07
N GLU A 290 29.10 20.96 13.86
CA GLU A 290 30.03 21.80 14.62
C GLU A 290 29.89 21.69 16.13
N ARG A 291 31.03 21.88 16.80
CA ARG A 291 31.15 21.87 18.26
C ARG A 291 30.62 23.17 18.85
N TYR A 292 30.13 23.07 20.08
CA TYR A 292 29.86 24.23 20.90
C TYR A 292 31.16 24.67 21.59
N ASP A 293 32.06 25.32 20.85
CA ASP A 293 33.30 25.88 21.42
C ASP A 293 33.30 27.42 21.43
N ILE A 294 32.20 28.06 21.00
CA ILE A 294 32.11 29.52 20.82
C ILE A 294 31.38 30.17 22.01
N ALA A 295 31.91 31.30 22.47
CA ALA A 295 31.33 32.13 23.50
C ALA A 295 30.01 32.78 23.02
N GLY A 296 28.88 32.35 23.59
CA GLY A 296 27.57 32.95 23.42
C GLY A 296 26.55 32.30 24.37
N PRO A 297 25.45 32.98 24.75
CA PRO A 297 24.42 32.37 25.58
C PRO A 297 23.53 31.47 24.70
N LEU A 298 23.80 30.15 24.69
CA LEU A 298 22.81 29.17 24.22
C LEU A 298 21.96 28.74 25.40
N ASP A 299 20.65 28.65 25.19
CA ASP A 299 19.71 28.16 26.19
C ASP A 299 20.16 26.77 26.71
N PRO A 300 20.27 26.56 28.04
CA PRO A 300 20.77 25.31 28.61
C PRO A 300 19.96 24.07 28.22
N SER A 301 18.64 24.20 28.09
CA SER A 301 17.75 23.13 27.67
C SER A 301 17.98 22.79 26.19
N LEU A 302 18.12 23.81 25.35
CA LEU A 302 18.41 23.62 23.93
C LEU A 302 19.78 22.99 23.70
N LYS A 303 20.78 23.37 24.51
CA LYS A 303 22.13 22.79 24.48
C LYS A 303 22.10 21.30 24.80
N GLU A 304 21.45 20.91 25.89
CA GLU A 304 21.36 19.51 26.31
C GLU A 304 20.60 18.66 25.27
N ARG A 305 19.47 19.18 24.76
CA ARG A 305 18.69 18.52 23.70
C ARG A 305 19.46 18.39 22.39
N SER A 306 20.35 19.34 22.09
CA SER A 306 21.15 19.33 20.85
C SER A 306 22.48 18.57 20.97
N ARG A 307 22.84 18.09 22.17
CA ARG A 307 24.10 17.37 22.37
C ARG A 307 24.10 16.06 21.56
N LEU A 308 25.08 15.93 20.68
CA LEU A 308 25.36 14.73 19.89
C LEU A 308 26.83 14.33 20.04
N ARG A 309 27.09 13.08 20.39
CA ARG A 309 28.46 12.55 20.47
C ARG A 309 28.90 11.99 19.12
N LEU A 310 30.00 12.53 18.59
CA LEU A 310 30.64 12.07 17.36
C LEU A 310 32.11 11.77 17.66
N GLY A 311 32.42 10.49 17.92
CA GLY A 311 33.75 10.08 18.37
C GLY A 311 34.05 10.59 19.79
N ARG A 312 35.12 11.38 19.94
CA ARG A 312 35.52 11.99 21.23
C ARG A 312 34.95 13.41 21.44
N ASP A 313 34.26 13.95 20.42
CA ASP A 313 33.76 15.32 20.42
C ASP A 313 32.24 15.38 20.61
N GLU A 314 31.76 16.50 21.16
CA GLU A 314 30.34 16.81 21.27
C GLU A 314 29.95 17.91 20.28
N ARG A 315 29.08 17.57 19.34
CA ARG A 315 28.54 18.46 18.31
C ARG A 315 27.15 18.92 18.74
N HIS A 316 26.83 20.17 18.44
CA HIS A 316 25.58 20.81 18.87
C HIS A 316 24.85 21.53 17.73
N PHE A 317 25.56 21.80 16.62
CA PHE A 317 25.03 22.56 15.49
C PHE A 317 25.20 21.80 14.18
N ILE A 318 24.25 22.04 13.27
CA ILE A 318 24.32 21.71 11.85
C ILE A 318 24.74 22.98 11.12
N VAL A 319 25.77 22.90 10.28
CA VAL A 319 26.24 24.03 9.48
C VAL A 319 25.33 24.18 8.26
N ASN A 320 24.68 25.34 8.15
CA ASN A 320 23.76 25.68 7.08
C ASN A 320 24.47 26.45 5.96
N GLN A 321 25.43 27.30 6.31
CA GLN A 321 26.22 28.08 5.36
C GLN A 321 27.69 28.10 5.80
N TRP A 322 28.58 27.74 4.88
CA TRP A 322 30.01 28.00 5.02
C TRP A 322 30.24 29.48 4.68
N MET A 323 30.76 30.24 5.64
CA MET A 323 31.38 31.55 5.39
C MET A 323 32.88 31.38 5.19
#